data_AF-A0A2K5KK23-F1
#
_entry.id   AF-A0A2K5KK23-F1
#
_cell.length_a   1.000
_cell.length_b   1.000
_cell.length_c   1.000
_cell.angle_alpha   90.00
_cell.angle_beta   90.00
_cell.angle_gamma   90.00
#
_symmetry.space_group_name_H-M   'P 1'
#
loop_
_entity.id
_entity.type
_entity.pdbx_description
1 polymer ?
#
loop_
_entity_poly.entity_id
_entity_poly.type
_entity_poly.pdbx_seq_one_letter_code
_entity_poly.pdbx_strand_id
1 'polypeptide(L)'
;MNKFVSEKVGGAEGTKLDDDFKEMERKVDVTSRAVMEIMTKTIEYLQPNPASRAKLSMINTMSKIRGQEKGPGYPQAEALLAEAMLKFGRELGDDCNFGPALGEVGEAMRELSEVKDSLDIEVKQNFIDPLQNLHDKDLREIQHHLKKLEGRRLDFDYKKKRQGKIPDEELRQALEKFDESKEIAESSMFNLLEMDIEQVSQLSALVQAQLEYHKQAVQILQQVTVRLEERIRQASAQPRREYQPKPRMSLEFPTGDSTQPNGGLSHTGTPKPSGKELRWQILLHRPWHIHWHSSRNFRNNPIWLHRKYAVIDFLWSGLSGRNSVKGILLSFFIYLFFPSF
;
A
#
# COMPACT_ATOMS: atom_id res chain seq x y z
N MET A 1 -37.12 -75.97 -12.20
CA MET A 1 -38.04 -75.01 -11.56
C MET A 1 -37.20 -74.14 -10.62
N ASN A 2 -37.38 -72.81 -10.72
CA ASN A 2 -36.88 -71.74 -9.85
C ASN A 2 -35.45 -71.20 -10.04
N LYS A 3 -35.36 -70.25 -10.98
CA LYS A 3 -34.51 -69.05 -10.88
C LYS A 3 -34.93 -68.23 -9.65
N PHE A 4 -33.97 -67.84 -8.81
CA PHE A 4 -34.09 -66.65 -7.98
C PHE A 4 -32.91 -65.74 -8.28
N VAL A 5 -33.12 -64.81 -9.22
CA VAL A 5 -32.32 -63.59 -9.35
C VAL A 5 -32.92 -62.61 -8.35
N SER A 6 -32.25 -62.42 -7.21
CA SER A 6 -32.61 -61.40 -6.23
C SER A 6 -32.06 -60.06 -6.70
N GLU A 7 -32.84 -59.37 -7.53
CA GLU A 7 -32.68 -57.96 -7.83
C GLU A 7 -33.21 -57.13 -6.65
N LYS A 8 -32.32 -56.42 -5.96
CA LYS A 8 -32.65 -55.20 -5.20
C LYS A 8 -31.37 -54.47 -4.79
N VAL A 9 -30.75 -53.80 -5.75
CA VAL A 9 -29.88 -52.64 -5.50
C VAL A 9 -30.38 -51.51 -6.38
N GLY A 10 -31.62 -51.07 -6.12
CA GLY A 10 -32.22 -49.89 -6.76
C GLY A 10 -31.73 -48.60 -6.09
N GLY A 11 -30.42 -48.43 -5.97
CA GLY A 11 -29.83 -47.14 -5.67
C GLY A 11 -29.60 -46.41 -6.97
N ALA A 12 -30.64 -45.78 -7.53
CA ALA A 12 -30.47 -44.94 -8.72
C ALA A 12 -29.39 -43.88 -8.42
N GLU A 13 -28.27 -43.94 -9.14
CA GLU A 13 -27.25 -42.87 -9.09
C GLU A 13 -27.95 -41.53 -9.34
N GLY A 14 -27.60 -40.52 -8.54
CA GLY A 14 -28.11 -39.16 -8.74
C GLY A 14 -27.76 -38.67 -10.13
N THR A 15 -28.58 -37.77 -10.68
CA THR A 15 -28.34 -37.20 -12.00
C THR A 15 -26.95 -36.55 -12.04
N LYS A 16 -26.07 -37.10 -12.88
CA LYS A 16 -24.69 -36.64 -13.06
C LYS A 16 -24.67 -35.51 -14.09
N LEU A 17 -24.10 -34.38 -13.70
CA LEU A 17 -23.65 -33.37 -14.64
C LEU A 17 -22.37 -33.88 -15.33
N ASP A 18 -22.22 -33.55 -16.61
CA ASP A 18 -21.03 -33.88 -17.40
C ASP A 18 -19.80 -33.12 -16.89
N ASP A 19 -18.63 -33.57 -17.34
CA ASP A 19 -17.36 -33.05 -16.84
C ASP A 19 -17.07 -31.63 -17.34
N ASP A 20 -17.58 -31.25 -18.51
CA ASP A 20 -17.44 -29.90 -19.07
C ASP A 20 -18.21 -28.88 -18.22
N PHE A 21 -19.45 -29.20 -17.84
CA PHE A 21 -20.25 -28.39 -16.94
C PHE A 21 -19.55 -28.17 -15.59
N LYS A 22 -19.01 -29.25 -14.99
CA LYS A 22 -18.30 -29.15 -13.71
C LYS A 22 -17.02 -28.33 -13.81
N GLU A 23 -16.31 -28.42 -14.92
CA GLU A 23 -15.11 -27.61 -15.14
C GLU A 23 -15.47 -26.12 -15.30
N MET A 24 -16.56 -25.79 -15.99
CA MET A 24 -17.07 -24.42 -16.06
C MET A 24 -17.47 -23.90 -14.68
N GLU A 25 -18.24 -24.68 -13.90
CA GLU A 25 -18.62 -24.33 -12.53
C GLU A 25 -17.40 -24.06 -11.65
N ARG A 26 -16.38 -24.94 -11.73
CA ARG A 26 -15.11 -24.78 -11.01
C ARG A 26 -14.38 -23.50 -11.42
N LYS A 27 -14.33 -23.18 -12.71
CA LYS A 27 -13.69 -21.95 -13.21
C LYS A 27 -14.43 -20.70 -12.72
N VAL A 28 -15.76 -20.68 -12.77
CA VAL A 28 -16.57 -19.56 -12.28
C VAL A 28 -16.37 -19.34 -10.77
N ASP A 29 -16.34 -20.40 -9.96
CA ASP A 29 -16.05 -20.30 -8.52
C ASP A 29 -14.68 -19.66 -8.26
N VAL A 30 -13.64 -20.13 -8.97
CA VAL A 30 -12.29 -19.58 -8.85
C VAL A 30 -12.27 -18.10 -9.26
N THR A 31 -12.92 -17.74 -10.37
CA THR A 31 -13.02 -16.35 -10.83
C THR A 31 -13.71 -15.49 -9.79
N SER A 32 -14.82 -15.93 -9.20
CA SER A 32 -15.54 -15.18 -8.17
C SER A 32 -14.66 -14.87 -6.95
N ARG A 33 -13.94 -15.87 -6.44
CA ARG A 33 -13.02 -15.69 -5.31
C ARG A 33 -11.84 -14.79 -5.67
N ALA A 34 -11.26 -14.99 -6.85
CA ALA A 34 -10.14 -14.17 -7.32
C ALA A 34 -10.52 -12.69 -7.45
N VAL A 35 -11.68 -12.38 -8.05
CA VAL A 35 -12.18 -11.01 -8.20
C VAL A 35 -12.30 -10.31 -6.84
N MET A 36 -12.94 -10.96 -5.86
CA MET A 36 -13.10 -10.37 -4.52
C MET A 36 -11.78 -10.17 -3.79
N GLU A 37 -10.89 -11.16 -3.85
CA GLU A 37 -9.60 -11.10 -3.16
C GLU A 37 -8.68 -10.04 -3.78
N ILE A 38 -8.55 -10.02 -5.11
CA ILE A 38 -7.71 -9.05 -5.83
C ILE A 38 -8.23 -7.63 -5.61
N MET A 39 -9.54 -7.40 -5.69
CA MET A 39 -10.14 -6.09 -5.42
C MET A 39 -9.84 -5.62 -3.99
N THR A 40 -10.04 -6.49 -2.99
CA THR A 40 -9.75 -6.19 -1.58
C THR A 40 -8.26 -5.85 -1.38
N LYS A 41 -7.36 -6.65 -1.94
CA LYS A 41 -5.91 -6.42 -1.86
C LYS A 41 -5.46 -5.16 -2.57
N THR A 42 -6.13 -4.78 -3.65
CA THR A 42 -5.86 -3.54 -4.36
C THR A 42 -6.29 -2.32 -3.53
N ILE A 43 -7.44 -2.38 -2.86
CA ILE A 43 -7.90 -1.33 -1.94
C ILE A 43 -6.94 -1.19 -0.74
N GLU A 44 -6.48 -2.31 -0.17
CA GLU A 44 -5.48 -2.32 0.91
C GLU A 44 -4.13 -1.75 0.46
N TYR A 45 -3.72 -2.03 -0.77
CA TYR A 45 -2.51 -1.50 -1.40
C TYR A 45 -2.58 0.03 -1.58
N LEU A 46 -3.68 0.54 -2.16
CA LEU A 46 -3.85 1.97 -2.38
C LEU A 46 -3.92 2.74 -1.08
N GLN A 47 -4.63 2.19 -0.08
CA GLN A 47 -4.85 2.81 1.22
C GLN A 47 -4.60 1.80 2.36
N PRO A 48 -3.33 1.72 2.84
CA PRO A 48 -2.97 0.91 4.00
C PRO A 48 -3.64 1.40 5.30
N ASN A 49 -3.93 2.70 5.39
CA ASN A 49 -4.65 3.28 6.52
C ASN A 49 -6.15 2.91 6.47
N PRO A 50 -6.71 2.22 7.48
CA PRO A 50 -8.12 1.83 7.50
C PRO A 50 -9.11 2.99 7.39
N ALA A 51 -8.79 4.16 7.95
CA ALA A 51 -9.68 5.33 7.93
C ALA A 51 -9.79 5.94 6.52
N SER A 52 -8.67 6.06 5.81
CA SER A 52 -8.64 6.52 4.41
C SER A 52 -9.25 5.47 3.48
N ARG A 53 -9.01 4.18 3.75
CA ARG A 53 -9.57 3.05 3.00
C ARG A 53 -11.10 3.09 2.95
N ALA A 54 -11.74 3.30 4.10
CA ALA A 54 -13.20 3.38 4.17
C ALA A 54 -13.77 4.49 3.26
N LYS A 55 -13.04 5.60 3.11
CA LYS A 55 -13.42 6.70 2.23
C LYS A 55 -13.14 6.41 0.76
N LEU A 56 -12.06 5.70 0.42
CA LEU A 56 -11.75 5.26 -0.95
C LEU A 56 -12.89 4.41 -1.53
N SER A 57 -13.46 3.50 -0.73
CA SER A 57 -14.64 2.71 -1.15
C SER A 57 -15.87 3.57 -1.44
N MET A 58 -15.95 4.79 -0.88
CA MET A 58 -17.05 5.74 -1.06
C MET A 58 -16.80 6.79 -2.14
N ILE A 59 -15.67 6.73 -2.87
CA ILE A 59 -15.43 7.62 -4.00
C ILE A 59 -16.46 7.28 -5.09
N ASN A 60 -17.45 8.15 -5.21
CA ASN A 60 -18.43 8.11 -6.28
C ASN A 60 -17.83 8.74 -7.54
N THR A 61 -17.84 7.99 -8.64
CA THR A 61 -17.35 8.37 -9.98
C THR A 61 -17.96 9.68 -10.51
N MET A 62 -19.07 10.15 -9.93
CA MET A 62 -19.78 11.37 -10.33
C MET A 62 -19.23 12.69 -9.76
N SER A 63 -18.25 12.68 -8.86
CA SER A 63 -17.70 13.92 -8.29
C SER A 63 -16.85 14.73 -9.29
N LYS A 64 -16.29 14.10 -10.33
CA LYS A 64 -15.58 14.79 -11.44
C LYS A 64 -16.54 15.57 -12.37
N ILE A 65 -17.81 15.17 -12.49
CA ILE A 65 -18.77 15.76 -13.45
C ILE A 65 -19.22 17.19 -13.03
N ARG A 66 -19.06 17.55 -11.75
CA ARG A 66 -19.48 18.88 -11.24
C ARG A 66 -18.36 19.91 -11.13
N GLY A 67 -17.16 19.64 -11.65
CA GLY A 67 -16.07 20.63 -11.70
C GLY A 67 -15.54 21.08 -10.33
N GLN A 68 -15.81 20.34 -9.26
CA GLN A 68 -15.14 20.54 -7.98
C GLN A 68 -13.98 19.56 -7.89
N GLU A 69 -12.76 20.04 -8.15
CA GLU A 69 -11.49 19.38 -7.85
C GLU A 69 -11.31 19.24 -6.33
N LYS A 70 -12.15 18.40 -5.71
CA LYS A 70 -11.86 17.88 -4.39
C LYS A 70 -11.33 16.48 -4.66
N GLY A 71 -10.06 16.27 -4.31
CA GLY A 71 -9.43 14.94 -4.33
C GLY A 71 -10.25 13.91 -3.53
N PRO A 72 -9.68 12.76 -3.20
CA PRO A 72 -10.44 11.60 -2.71
C PRO A 72 -11.11 11.78 -1.32
N GLY A 73 -11.04 12.97 -0.71
CA GLY A 73 -11.75 13.32 0.53
C GLY A 73 -11.00 12.89 1.80
N TYR A 74 -9.74 12.50 1.65
CA TYR A 74 -8.80 12.18 2.71
C TYR A 74 -7.40 12.68 2.34
N PRO A 75 -6.57 13.05 3.33
CA PRO A 75 -5.19 13.45 3.07
C PRO A 75 -4.34 12.22 2.75
N GLN A 76 -3.46 12.34 1.75
CA GLN A 76 -2.38 11.38 1.54
C GLN A 76 -1.26 11.61 2.55
N ALA A 77 -0.43 10.59 2.80
CA ALA A 77 0.69 10.70 3.73
C ALA A 77 1.72 11.74 3.23
N GLU A 78 1.91 11.83 1.92
CA GLU A 78 2.77 12.77 1.23
C GLU A 78 2.33 14.23 1.48
N ALA A 79 1.02 14.50 1.48
CA ALA A 79 0.49 15.83 1.83
C ALA A 79 0.78 16.20 3.30
N LEU A 80 0.61 15.26 4.23
CA LEU A 80 0.91 15.51 5.65
C LEU A 80 2.40 15.80 5.87
N LEU A 81 3.29 15.12 5.13
CA LEU A 81 4.72 15.38 5.14
C LEU A 81 5.04 16.76 4.54
N ALA A 82 4.41 17.09 3.42
CA ALA A 82 4.53 18.39 2.76
C ALA A 82 4.17 19.54 3.72
N GLU A 83 3.02 19.45 4.40
CA GLU A 83 2.58 20.45 5.37
C GLU A 83 3.60 20.69 6.48
N ALA A 84 4.18 19.61 7.04
CA ALA A 84 5.20 19.70 8.08
C ALA A 84 6.48 20.38 7.57
N MET A 85 6.97 19.97 6.40
CA MET A 85 8.17 20.55 5.79
C MET A 85 7.98 22.03 5.45
N LEU A 86 6.85 22.40 4.85
CA LEU A 86 6.54 23.78 4.50
C LEU A 86 6.38 24.65 5.75
N LYS A 87 5.71 24.14 6.79
CA LYS A 87 5.55 24.85 8.07
C LYS A 87 6.90 25.17 8.71
N PHE A 88 7.71 24.14 8.97
CA PHE A 88 8.99 24.33 9.65
C PHE A 88 10.05 24.99 8.77
N GLY A 89 9.94 24.86 7.44
CA GLY A 89 10.76 25.61 6.49
C GLY A 89 10.57 27.11 6.63
N ARG A 90 9.32 27.58 6.79
CA ARG A 90 9.00 28.99 7.05
C ARG A 90 9.45 29.46 8.42
N GLU A 91 9.28 28.64 9.46
CA GLU A 91 9.71 28.98 10.83
C GLU A 91 11.24 29.13 10.95
N LEU A 92 12.02 28.35 10.19
CA LEU A 92 13.47 28.47 10.14
C LEU A 92 13.96 29.74 9.43
N GLY A 93 13.14 30.29 8.53
CA GLY A 93 13.49 31.46 7.73
C GLY A 93 14.59 31.21 6.70
N ASP A 94 14.91 32.27 5.95
CA ASP A 94 15.83 32.20 4.80
C ASP A 94 17.30 32.44 5.17
N ASP A 95 17.58 32.68 6.45
CA ASP A 95 18.93 32.94 6.98
C ASP A 95 19.81 31.68 7.03
N CYS A 96 19.23 30.50 6.83
CA CYS A 96 19.92 29.23 6.72
C CYS A 96 19.51 28.52 5.43
N ASN A 97 20.36 27.62 4.92
CA ASN A 97 20.03 26.84 3.72
C ASN A 97 18.94 25.79 3.95
N PHE A 98 18.67 25.43 5.22
CA PHE A 98 17.77 24.33 5.55
C PHE A 98 16.29 24.72 5.43
N GLY A 99 15.91 25.94 5.85
CA GLY A 99 14.53 26.42 5.73
C GLY A 99 14.00 26.42 4.28
N PRO A 100 14.69 27.09 3.35
CA PRO A 100 14.33 27.06 1.93
C PRO A 100 14.39 25.67 1.30
N ALA A 101 15.34 24.81 1.70
CA ALA A 101 15.41 23.43 1.21
C ALA A 101 14.19 22.60 1.65
N LEU A 102 13.74 22.76 2.90
CA LEU A 102 12.49 22.15 3.37
C LEU A 102 11.29 22.66 2.57
N GLY A 103 11.30 23.94 2.18
CA GLY A 103 10.30 24.50 1.28
C GLY A 103 10.25 23.77 -0.07
N GLU A 104 11.40 23.63 -0.74
CA GLU A 104 11.51 22.96 -2.04
C GLU A 104 11.08 21.49 -2.00
N VAL A 105 11.49 20.76 -0.95
CA VAL A 105 11.08 19.36 -0.77
C VAL A 105 9.61 19.26 -0.39
N GLY A 106 9.12 20.18 0.45
CA GLY A 106 7.70 20.24 0.83
C GLY A 106 6.79 20.45 -0.37
N GLU A 107 7.16 21.32 -1.31
CA GLU A 107 6.41 21.50 -2.56
C GLU A 107 6.43 20.23 -3.43
N ALA A 108 7.59 19.56 -3.56
CA ALA A 108 7.67 18.29 -4.28
C ALA A 108 6.83 17.18 -3.62
N MET A 109 6.77 17.13 -2.28
CA MET A 109 5.91 16.19 -1.56
C MET A 109 4.42 16.49 -1.78
N ARG A 110 4.04 17.77 -1.92
CA ARG A 110 2.68 18.17 -2.26
C ARG A 110 2.30 17.71 -3.67
N GLU A 111 3.17 17.92 -4.64
CA GLU A 111 2.98 17.41 -6.01
C GLU A 111 2.85 15.87 -6.04
N LEU A 112 3.69 15.14 -5.28
CA LEU A 112 3.56 13.69 -5.15
C LEU A 112 2.22 13.25 -4.57
N SER A 113 1.65 14.01 -3.63
CA SER A 113 0.31 13.74 -3.11
C SER A 113 -0.77 13.83 -4.18
N GLU A 114 -0.68 14.81 -5.09
CA GLU A 114 -1.66 15.00 -6.18
C GLU A 114 -1.58 13.85 -7.20
N VAL A 115 -0.36 13.39 -7.51
CA VAL A 115 -0.15 12.20 -8.35
C VAL A 115 -0.68 10.94 -7.65
N LYS A 116 -0.52 10.83 -6.32
CA LYS A 116 -1.09 9.72 -5.54
C LYS A 116 -2.62 9.74 -5.49
N ASP A 117 -3.23 10.91 -5.40
CA ASP A 117 -4.69 11.07 -5.51
C ASP A 117 -5.20 10.59 -6.88
N SER A 118 -4.46 10.91 -7.94
CA SER A 118 -4.80 10.45 -9.29
C SER A 118 -4.69 8.93 -9.43
N LEU A 119 -3.65 8.29 -8.86
CA LEU A 119 -3.56 6.83 -8.82
C LEU A 119 -4.79 6.19 -8.15
N ASP A 120 -5.17 6.69 -6.97
CA ASP A 120 -6.31 6.15 -6.22
C ASP A 120 -7.60 6.23 -7.04
N ILE A 121 -7.83 7.37 -7.70
CA ILE A 121 -9.03 7.60 -8.51
C ILE A 121 -9.02 6.73 -9.77
N GLU A 122 -7.92 6.68 -10.51
CA GLU A 122 -7.83 5.91 -11.75
C GLU A 122 -7.98 4.40 -11.49
N VAL A 123 -7.36 3.87 -10.44
CA VAL A 123 -7.52 2.45 -10.06
C VAL A 123 -8.93 2.19 -9.55
N LYS A 124 -9.54 3.12 -8.80
CA LYS A 124 -10.94 2.99 -8.38
C LYS A 124 -11.89 2.90 -9.57
N GLN A 125 -11.75 3.80 -10.54
CA GLN A 125 -12.67 3.95 -11.66
C GLN A 125 -12.48 2.87 -12.74
N ASN A 126 -11.24 2.51 -13.06
CA ASN A 126 -10.94 1.66 -14.21
C ASN A 126 -10.61 0.21 -13.85
N PHE A 127 -10.50 -0.11 -12.56
CA PHE A 127 -10.19 -1.46 -12.10
C PHE A 127 -11.16 -1.95 -11.02
N ILE A 128 -11.29 -1.24 -9.90
CA ILE A 128 -12.13 -1.68 -8.77
C ILE A 128 -13.62 -1.67 -9.15
N ASP A 129 -14.13 -0.59 -9.72
CA ASP A 129 -15.56 -0.47 -10.06
C ASP A 129 -16.02 -1.49 -11.13
N PRO A 130 -15.26 -1.74 -12.22
CA PRO A 130 -15.58 -2.81 -13.17
C PRO A 130 -15.61 -4.20 -12.51
N LEU A 131 -14.63 -4.52 -11.65
CA LEU A 131 -14.60 -5.80 -10.93
C LEU A 131 -15.75 -5.94 -9.93
N GLN A 132 -16.13 -4.86 -9.24
CA GLN A 132 -17.29 -4.84 -8.37
C GLN A 132 -18.58 -5.09 -9.17
N ASN A 133 -18.72 -4.48 -10.36
CA ASN A 133 -19.86 -4.72 -11.24
C ASN A 133 -19.94 -6.18 -11.70
N LEU A 134 -18.81 -6.77 -12.13
CA LEU A 134 -18.71 -8.19 -12.50
C LEU A 134 -19.15 -9.11 -11.35
N HIS A 135 -18.72 -8.80 -10.13
CA HIS A 135 -19.10 -9.55 -8.95
C HIS A 135 -20.58 -9.42 -8.59
N ASP A 136 -21.12 -8.21 -8.61
CA ASP A 136 -22.48 -7.92 -8.15
C ASP A 136 -23.58 -8.25 -9.16
N LYS A 137 -23.23 -8.39 -10.44
CA LYS A 137 -24.17 -8.72 -11.53
C LYS A 137 -23.91 -10.12 -12.07
N ASP A 138 -22.91 -10.27 -12.93
CA ASP A 138 -22.73 -11.49 -13.73
C ASP A 138 -22.47 -12.71 -12.86
N LEU A 139 -21.53 -12.60 -11.90
CA LEU A 139 -21.21 -13.69 -10.98
C LEU A 139 -22.38 -14.01 -10.04
N ARG A 140 -23.13 -13.00 -9.58
CA ARG A 140 -24.32 -13.20 -8.73
C ARG A 140 -25.46 -13.88 -9.49
N GLU A 141 -25.67 -13.53 -10.75
CA GLU A 141 -26.66 -14.14 -11.63
C GLU A 141 -26.32 -15.61 -11.92
N ILE A 142 -25.07 -15.92 -12.25
CA ILE A 142 -24.62 -17.30 -12.43
C ILE A 142 -24.81 -18.12 -11.15
N GLN A 143 -24.42 -17.58 -9.99
CA GLN A 143 -24.68 -18.23 -8.70
C GLN A 143 -26.17 -18.51 -8.45
N HIS A 144 -27.05 -17.60 -8.88
CA HIS A 144 -28.49 -17.80 -8.81
C HIS A 144 -28.95 -18.96 -9.70
N HIS A 145 -28.47 -19.03 -10.95
CA HIS A 145 -28.79 -20.12 -11.88
C HIS A 145 -28.30 -21.48 -11.37
N LEU A 146 -27.05 -21.56 -10.88
CA LEU A 146 -26.49 -22.79 -10.30
C LEU A 146 -27.29 -23.27 -9.08
N LYS A 147 -27.67 -22.36 -8.18
CA LYS A 147 -28.51 -22.71 -7.01
C LYS A 147 -29.89 -23.20 -7.44
N LYS A 148 -30.48 -22.59 -8.47
CA LYS A 148 -31.77 -23.00 -9.02
C LYS A 148 -31.68 -24.38 -9.67
N LEU A 149 -30.64 -24.62 -10.47
CA LEU A 149 -30.34 -25.90 -11.10
C LEU A 149 -30.22 -27.02 -10.06
N GLU A 150 -29.43 -26.82 -9.00
CA GLU A 150 -29.27 -27.83 -7.96
C GLU A 150 -30.61 -28.17 -7.28
N GLY A 151 -31.46 -27.17 -7.04
CA GLY A 151 -32.82 -27.39 -6.55
C GLY A 151 -33.69 -28.22 -7.51
N ARG A 152 -33.59 -27.99 -8.82
CA ARG A 152 -34.31 -28.78 -9.84
C ARG A 152 -33.77 -30.20 -9.97
N ARG A 153 -32.45 -30.37 -9.89
CA ARG A 153 -31.78 -31.67 -9.91
C ARG A 153 -32.26 -32.55 -8.77
N LEU A 154 -32.36 -31.99 -7.57
CA LEU A 154 -32.86 -32.69 -6.38
C LEU A 154 -34.36 -33.06 -6.50
N ASP A 155 -35.21 -32.17 -7.05
CA ASP A 155 -36.64 -32.47 -7.28
C ASP A 155 -36.81 -33.59 -8.32
N PHE A 156 -36.05 -33.54 -9.41
CA PHE A 156 -36.05 -34.59 -10.44
C PHE A 156 -35.57 -35.93 -9.88
N ASP A 157 -34.43 -35.95 -9.17
CA ASP A 157 -33.89 -37.17 -8.53
C ASP A 157 -34.90 -37.79 -7.55
N TYR A 158 -35.60 -36.95 -6.77
CA TYR A 158 -36.64 -37.40 -5.84
C TYR A 158 -37.83 -38.04 -6.57
N LYS A 159 -38.35 -37.40 -7.62
CA LYS A 159 -39.48 -37.92 -8.39
C LYS A 159 -39.13 -39.18 -9.17
N LYS A 160 -37.93 -39.22 -9.77
CA LYS A 160 -37.39 -40.39 -10.49
C LYS A 160 -37.30 -41.62 -9.59
N LYS A 161 -36.84 -41.47 -8.34
CA LYS A 161 -36.81 -42.57 -7.36
C LYS A 161 -38.19 -43.11 -6.97
N ARG A 162 -39.25 -42.35 -7.22
CA ARG A 162 -40.65 -42.70 -6.93
C ARG A 162 -41.48 -42.98 -8.19
N GLN A 163 -40.83 -43.24 -9.31
CA GLN A 163 -41.49 -43.62 -10.56
C GLN A 163 -42.46 -44.79 -10.31
N GLY A 164 -43.66 -44.71 -10.90
CA GLY A 164 -44.77 -45.64 -10.65
C GLY A 164 -45.66 -45.29 -9.43
N LYS A 165 -45.24 -44.35 -8.57
CA LYS A 165 -46.08 -43.76 -7.49
C LYS A 165 -46.43 -42.29 -7.73
N ILE A 166 -45.83 -41.68 -8.74
CA ILE A 166 -46.02 -40.28 -9.14
C ILE A 166 -46.51 -40.30 -10.59
N PRO A 167 -47.46 -39.43 -10.98
CA PRO A 167 -47.90 -39.33 -12.37
C PRO A 167 -46.73 -39.07 -13.32
N ASP A 168 -46.71 -39.75 -14.47
CA ASP A 168 -45.62 -39.62 -15.44
C ASP A 168 -45.46 -38.17 -15.95
N GLU A 169 -46.56 -37.42 -16.02
CA GLU A 169 -46.53 -36.00 -16.40
C GLU A 169 -45.79 -35.14 -15.38
N GLU A 170 -45.90 -35.43 -14.08
CA GLU A 170 -45.15 -34.68 -13.05
C GLU A 170 -43.64 -35.00 -13.10
N LEU A 171 -43.28 -36.23 -13.45
CA LEU A 171 -41.89 -36.64 -13.66
C LEU A 171 -41.32 -35.98 -14.92
N ARG A 172 -42.09 -35.95 -16.01
CA ARG A 172 -41.73 -35.27 -17.27
C ARG A 172 -41.49 -33.78 -17.06
N GLN A 173 -42.38 -33.11 -16.34
CA GLN A 173 -42.23 -31.68 -16.01
C GLN A 173 -41.02 -31.39 -15.11
N ALA A 174 -40.65 -32.32 -14.23
CA ALA A 174 -39.45 -32.15 -13.40
C ALA A 174 -38.17 -32.27 -14.22
N LEU A 175 -38.14 -33.18 -15.19
CA LEU A 175 -37.04 -33.31 -16.15
C LEU A 175 -36.92 -32.04 -17.01
N GLU A 176 -38.03 -31.58 -17.60
CA GLU A 176 -38.06 -30.37 -18.44
C GLU A 176 -37.52 -29.14 -17.69
N LYS A 177 -37.95 -28.92 -16.45
CA LYS A 177 -37.45 -27.81 -15.61
C LYS A 177 -35.97 -27.96 -15.22
N PHE A 178 -35.48 -29.19 -15.08
CA PHE A 178 -34.06 -29.46 -14.81
C PHE A 178 -33.23 -29.13 -16.06
N ASP A 179 -33.61 -29.63 -17.23
CA ASP A 179 -32.92 -29.39 -18.49
C ASP A 179 -32.89 -27.89 -18.83
N GLU A 180 -34.03 -27.19 -18.74
CA GLU A 180 -34.10 -25.73 -18.92
C GLU A 180 -33.16 -24.97 -17.96
N SER A 181 -33.12 -25.38 -16.69
CA SER A 181 -32.25 -24.71 -15.71
C SER A 181 -30.77 -25.03 -15.97
N LYS A 182 -30.47 -26.21 -16.52
CA LYS A 182 -29.11 -26.60 -16.88
C LYS A 182 -28.63 -25.75 -18.06
N GLU A 183 -29.42 -25.66 -19.12
CA GLU A 183 -29.08 -24.87 -20.32
C GLU A 183 -28.84 -23.39 -19.97
N ILE A 184 -29.67 -22.80 -19.10
CA ILE A 184 -29.49 -21.42 -18.66
C ILE A 184 -28.17 -21.27 -17.88
N ALA A 185 -27.91 -22.14 -16.90
CA ALA A 185 -26.68 -22.06 -16.12
C ALA A 185 -25.43 -22.27 -16.99
N GLU A 186 -25.48 -23.24 -17.90
CA GLU A 186 -24.40 -23.57 -18.82
C GLU A 186 -24.09 -22.40 -19.76
N SER A 187 -25.12 -21.83 -20.38
CA SER A 187 -24.98 -20.66 -21.26
C SER A 187 -24.41 -19.44 -20.52
N SER A 188 -24.89 -19.15 -19.30
CA SER A 188 -24.37 -18.03 -18.51
C SER A 188 -22.90 -18.24 -18.10
N MET A 189 -22.52 -19.46 -17.70
CA MET A 189 -21.12 -19.77 -17.38
C MET A 189 -20.22 -19.67 -18.61
N PHE A 190 -20.68 -20.19 -19.75
CA PHE A 190 -19.94 -20.14 -21.00
C PHE A 190 -19.68 -18.69 -21.43
N ASN A 191 -20.71 -17.85 -21.45
CA ASN A 191 -20.57 -16.44 -21.82
C ASN A 191 -19.58 -15.68 -20.93
N LEU A 192 -19.59 -15.92 -19.61
CA LEU A 192 -18.62 -15.32 -18.70
C LEU A 192 -17.19 -15.75 -19.04
N LEU A 193 -16.98 -17.04 -19.32
CA LEU A 193 -15.65 -17.59 -19.58
C LEU A 193 -15.10 -17.21 -20.97
N GLU A 194 -15.97 -16.98 -21.96
CA GLU A 194 -15.59 -16.47 -23.27
C GLU A 194 -15.31 -14.95 -23.28
N MET A 195 -15.77 -14.22 -22.26
CA MET A 195 -15.50 -12.79 -22.08
C MET A 195 -14.19 -12.50 -21.32
N ASP A 196 -13.27 -13.46 -21.22
CA ASP A 196 -12.02 -13.38 -20.45
C ASP A 196 -11.08 -12.20 -20.82
N ILE A 197 -11.19 -11.72 -22.07
CA ILE A 197 -10.45 -10.57 -22.57
C ILE A 197 -10.77 -9.28 -21.80
N GLU A 198 -12.00 -9.12 -21.30
CA GLU A 198 -12.38 -7.94 -20.51
C GLU A 198 -11.65 -7.90 -19.17
N GLN A 199 -11.48 -9.04 -18.51
CA GLN A 199 -10.72 -9.13 -17.25
C GLN A 199 -9.22 -8.88 -17.49
N VAL A 200 -8.67 -9.32 -18.62
CA VAL A 200 -7.29 -8.99 -19.00
C VAL A 200 -7.13 -7.49 -19.25
N SER A 201 -8.11 -6.86 -19.91
CA SER A 201 -8.13 -5.41 -20.13
C SER A 201 -8.16 -4.63 -18.80
N GLN A 202 -8.95 -5.09 -17.83
CA GLN A 202 -9.00 -4.51 -16.47
C GLN A 202 -7.64 -4.61 -15.77
N LEU A 203 -6.95 -5.75 -15.85
CA LEU A 203 -5.60 -5.89 -15.31
C LEU A 203 -4.61 -4.92 -15.98
N SER A 204 -4.72 -4.74 -17.29
CA SER A 204 -3.91 -3.74 -18.01
C SER A 204 -4.16 -2.33 -17.48
N ALA A 205 -5.42 -1.96 -17.18
CA ALA A 205 -5.75 -0.65 -16.61
C ALA A 205 -5.07 -0.42 -15.26
N LEU A 206 -5.06 -1.43 -14.38
CA LEU A 206 -4.35 -1.37 -13.09
C LEU A 206 -2.83 -1.15 -13.27
N VAL A 207 -2.21 -1.86 -14.22
CA VAL A 207 -0.76 -1.73 -14.48
C VAL A 207 -0.43 -0.37 -15.10
N GLN A 208 -1.25 0.11 -16.03
CA GLN A 208 -1.06 1.41 -16.67
C GLN A 208 -1.18 2.56 -15.67
N ALA A 209 -2.18 2.52 -14.78
CA ALA A 209 -2.34 3.53 -13.72
C ALA A 209 -1.10 3.60 -12.79
N GLN A 210 -0.59 2.44 -12.36
CA GLN A 210 0.62 2.37 -11.54
C GLN A 210 1.88 2.84 -12.28
N LEU A 211 2.01 2.47 -13.55
CA LEU A 211 3.13 2.90 -14.38
C LEU A 211 3.16 4.43 -14.51
N GLU A 212 2.00 5.04 -14.78
CA GLU A 212 1.90 6.48 -14.95
C GLU A 212 2.18 7.22 -13.64
N TYR A 213 1.61 6.74 -12.52
CA TYR A 213 1.93 7.24 -11.18
C TYR A 213 3.45 7.26 -10.91
N HIS A 214 4.13 6.14 -11.16
CA HIS A 214 5.57 6.06 -10.90
C HIS A 214 6.40 6.90 -11.86
N LYS A 215 6.00 7.05 -13.13
CA LYS A 215 6.70 7.93 -14.08
C LYS A 215 6.66 9.39 -13.63
N GLN A 216 5.48 9.88 -13.25
CA GLN A 216 5.33 11.25 -12.77
C GLN A 216 6.07 11.47 -11.45
N ALA A 217 6.00 10.51 -10.51
CA ALA A 217 6.75 10.58 -9.27
C ALA A 217 8.27 10.67 -9.50
N VAL A 218 8.81 9.91 -10.46
CA VAL A 218 10.23 9.99 -10.84
C VAL A 218 10.58 11.38 -11.38
N GLN A 219 9.74 11.98 -12.22
CA GLN A 219 9.99 13.32 -12.77
C GLN A 219 10.05 14.38 -11.67
N ILE A 220 9.09 14.36 -10.72
CA ILE A 220 9.05 15.27 -9.57
C ILE A 220 10.32 15.11 -8.71
N LEU A 221 10.67 13.86 -8.39
CA LEU A 221 11.84 13.55 -7.56
C LEU A 221 13.16 13.92 -8.25
N GLN A 222 13.27 13.75 -9.56
CA GLN A 222 14.43 14.20 -10.34
C GLN A 222 14.56 15.72 -10.29
N GLN A 223 13.45 16.44 -10.46
CA GLN A 223 13.48 17.90 -10.44
C GLN A 223 13.92 18.46 -9.09
N VAL A 224 13.37 17.96 -7.98
CA VAL A 224 13.79 18.41 -6.64
C VAL A 224 15.21 17.99 -6.30
N THR A 225 15.68 16.83 -6.79
CA THR A 225 17.08 16.41 -6.63
C THR A 225 18.04 17.42 -7.25
N VAL A 226 17.78 17.86 -8.49
CA VAL A 226 18.61 18.88 -9.17
C VAL A 226 18.59 20.20 -8.40
N ARG A 227 17.43 20.65 -7.90
CA ARG A 227 17.33 21.88 -7.09
C ARG A 227 18.16 21.78 -5.80
N LEU A 228 18.10 20.64 -5.11
CA LEU A 228 18.88 20.40 -3.90
C LEU A 228 20.38 20.34 -4.16
N GLU A 229 20.82 19.66 -5.23
CA GLU A 229 22.23 19.61 -5.61
C GLU A 229 22.78 21.00 -5.90
N GLU A 230 22.03 21.81 -6.64
CA GLU A 230 22.38 23.20 -6.93
C GLU A 230 22.47 24.04 -5.65
N ARG A 231 21.50 23.88 -4.73
CA ARG A 231 21.51 24.55 -3.43
C ARG A 231 22.72 24.15 -2.58
N ILE A 232 23.06 22.87 -2.54
CA ILE A 232 24.26 22.37 -1.83
C ILE A 232 25.53 22.98 -2.43
N ARG A 233 25.62 23.03 -3.76
CA ARG A 233 26.75 23.61 -4.48
C ARG A 233 26.92 25.10 -4.16
N GLN A 234 25.83 25.87 -4.21
CA GLN A 234 25.83 27.30 -3.86
C GLN A 234 26.19 27.55 -2.39
N ALA A 235 25.60 26.77 -1.48
CA ALA A 235 25.88 26.87 -0.05
C ALA A 235 27.33 26.54 0.30
N SER A 236 27.92 25.55 -0.39
CA SER A 236 29.32 25.14 -0.17
C SER A 236 30.32 26.15 -0.72
N ALA A 237 29.93 26.97 -1.70
CA ALA A 237 30.75 28.03 -2.25
C ALA A 237 30.77 29.31 -1.38
N GLN A 238 29.83 29.44 -0.43
CA GLN A 238 29.78 30.60 0.47
C GLN A 238 30.82 30.48 1.60
N PRO A 239 31.51 31.58 1.97
CA PRO A 239 32.39 31.61 3.13
C PRO A 239 31.63 31.20 4.39
N ARG A 240 32.20 30.30 5.19
CA ARG A 240 31.60 29.93 6.48
C ARG A 240 31.55 31.15 7.39
N ARG A 241 30.35 31.48 7.89
CA ARG A 241 30.19 32.47 8.95
C ARG A 241 30.90 31.96 10.20
N GLU A 242 31.90 32.70 10.67
CA GLU A 242 32.55 32.42 11.95
C GLU A 242 31.69 32.97 13.09
N TYR A 243 31.45 32.15 14.11
CA TYR A 243 30.68 32.57 15.27
C TYR A 243 31.50 33.56 16.08
N GLN A 244 31.09 34.83 16.07
CA GLN A 244 31.63 35.83 16.99
C GLN A 244 30.76 35.86 18.26
N PRO A 245 31.27 35.40 19.41
CA PRO A 245 30.53 35.45 20.66
C PRO A 245 30.21 36.91 20.99
N LYS A 246 28.94 37.18 21.31
CA LYS A 246 28.53 38.52 21.75
C LYS A 246 29.32 38.90 23.00
N PRO A 247 29.83 40.15 23.11
CA PRO A 247 30.50 40.62 24.31
C PRO A 247 29.63 40.36 25.55
N ARG A 248 30.25 39.87 26.63
CA ARG A 248 29.55 39.72 27.92
C ARG A 248 29.03 41.09 28.34
N MET A 249 27.76 41.18 28.68
CA MET A 249 27.18 42.39 29.28
C MET A 249 27.99 42.76 30.52
N SER A 250 28.67 43.91 30.49
CA SER A 250 29.30 44.52 31.65
C SER A 250 28.29 45.40 32.36
N LEU A 251 28.04 45.12 33.65
CA LEU A 251 27.34 46.06 34.53
C LEU A 251 28.34 47.13 34.96
N GLU A 252 28.22 48.35 34.44
CA GLU A 252 28.94 49.50 34.97
C GLU A 252 28.16 50.06 36.17
N PHE A 253 28.72 49.93 37.38
CA PHE A 253 28.24 50.65 38.55
C PHE A 253 28.79 52.08 38.48
N PRO A 254 27.96 53.13 38.54
CA PRO A 254 28.45 54.49 38.65
C PRO A 254 29.19 54.66 39.99
N THR A 255 30.51 54.79 39.95
CA THR A 255 31.28 55.34 41.08
C THR A 255 30.96 56.84 41.17
N GLY A 256 29.88 57.15 41.88
CA GLY A 256 29.52 58.49 42.32
C GLY A 256 30.25 58.83 43.62
N ASP A 257 31.13 59.82 43.51
CA ASP A 257 31.95 60.44 44.55
C ASP A 257 31.10 61.10 45.65
N SER A 258 31.32 60.76 46.93
CA SER A 258 30.88 61.52 48.12
C SER A 258 31.61 61.04 49.40
N THR A 259 32.70 61.73 49.75
CA THR A 259 33.20 62.03 51.13
C THR A 259 33.24 60.93 52.23
N GLN A 260 34.47 60.55 52.60
CA GLN A 260 34.94 59.91 53.86
C GLN A 260 34.52 60.66 55.16
N PRO A 261 34.71 60.15 56.42
CA PRO A 261 35.72 59.16 56.88
C PRO A 261 35.34 58.16 58.02
N ASN A 262 36.24 57.19 58.21
CA ASN A 262 36.63 56.51 59.46
C ASN A 262 35.80 55.29 59.98
N GLY A 263 36.52 54.20 60.27
CA GLY A 263 36.04 53.07 61.09
C GLY A 263 36.43 51.70 60.52
N GLY A 264 37.47 51.07 61.08
CA GLY A 264 37.95 49.76 60.66
C GLY A 264 37.19 48.56 61.24
N LEU A 265 37.84 47.40 61.03
CA LEU A 265 37.66 46.06 61.62
C LEU A 265 36.95 44.98 60.77
N SER A 266 37.81 44.10 60.25
CA SER A 266 37.83 42.64 60.47
C SER A 266 37.18 41.70 59.46
N HIS A 267 38.09 40.95 58.80
CA HIS A 267 38.10 39.49 58.58
C HIS A 267 36.75 38.78 58.38
N THR A 268 36.63 37.97 57.33
CA THR A 268 36.95 36.53 57.42
C THR A 268 37.38 35.97 56.07
N GLY A 269 38.36 35.07 56.08
CA GLY A 269 39.02 34.55 54.90
C GLY A 269 38.43 33.26 54.32
N THR A 270 38.74 33.06 53.03
CA THR A 270 39.09 31.80 52.32
C THR A 270 38.03 30.68 52.20
N PRO A 271 38.07 29.80 51.15
CA PRO A 271 39.24 29.46 50.36
C PRO A 271 39.07 29.37 48.83
N LYS A 272 40.21 29.47 48.13
CA LYS A 272 40.42 28.84 46.81
C LYS A 272 40.27 27.32 46.95
N PRO A 273 39.79 26.64 45.90
CA PRO A 273 40.51 25.45 45.50
C PRO A 273 40.83 25.40 44.00
N SER A 274 42.10 25.07 43.76
CA SER A 274 42.67 24.21 42.71
C SER A 274 42.14 24.35 41.28
N GLY A 275 43.06 24.76 40.41
CA GLY A 275 42.90 24.63 38.97
C GLY A 275 42.63 23.19 38.54
N LYS A 276 41.71 23.06 37.59
CA LYS A 276 41.73 22.01 36.58
C LYS A 276 41.54 22.69 35.23
N GLU A 277 42.56 22.56 34.41
CA GLU A 277 42.57 22.88 33.00
C GLU A 277 41.44 22.09 32.30
N LEU A 278 40.38 22.78 31.90
CA LEU A 278 39.33 22.19 31.06
C LEU A 278 39.80 22.23 29.61
N ARG A 279 40.55 21.19 29.25
CA ARG A 279 40.84 20.83 27.86
C ARG A 279 39.53 20.43 27.18
N TRP A 280 38.93 21.34 26.42
CA TRP A 280 37.85 20.99 25.49
C TRP A 280 38.44 20.11 24.37
N GLN A 281 38.39 18.80 24.58
CA GLN A 281 38.58 17.84 23.50
C GLN A 281 37.37 17.93 22.57
N ILE A 282 37.63 18.41 21.36
CA ILE A 282 36.73 18.27 20.21
C ILE A 282 36.53 16.76 19.99
N LEU A 283 35.38 16.24 20.43
CA LEU A 283 34.90 14.94 20.00
C LEU A 283 34.42 15.09 18.55
N LEU A 284 35.34 14.84 17.60
CA LEU A 284 34.97 14.41 16.26
C LEU A 284 34.27 13.05 16.41
N HIS A 285 32.95 13.04 16.56
CA HIS A 285 32.17 11.81 16.47
C HIS A 285 32.20 11.34 15.01
N ARG A 286 33.04 10.32 14.79
CA ARG A 286 33.09 9.48 13.58
C ARG A 286 31.75 8.77 13.34
N PRO A 287 31.50 8.28 12.11
CA PRO A 287 30.21 7.78 11.66
C PRO A 287 29.79 6.51 12.39
N TRP A 288 28.49 6.38 12.61
CA TRP A 288 27.81 5.23 13.18
C TRP A 288 28.25 3.91 12.52
N HIS A 289 29.00 3.09 13.26
CA HIS A 289 29.12 1.65 13.02
C HIS A 289 28.04 0.96 13.86
N ILE A 290 27.07 0.33 13.20
CA ILE A 290 26.06 -0.51 13.87
C ILE A 290 26.71 -1.86 14.16
N HIS A 291 26.90 -2.17 15.44
CA HIS A 291 27.29 -3.50 15.91
C HIS A 291 26.02 -4.35 16.08
N TRP A 292 25.89 -5.44 15.32
CA TRP A 292 24.81 -6.41 15.48
C TRP A 292 25.07 -7.31 16.68
N HIS A 293 24.21 -7.27 17.70
CA HIS A 293 24.13 -8.34 18.69
C HIS A 293 23.25 -9.46 18.14
N SER A 294 23.88 -10.58 17.77
CA SER A 294 23.19 -11.82 17.41
C SER A 294 22.70 -12.50 18.68
N SER A 295 21.38 -12.58 18.86
CA SER A 295 20.77 -13.54 19.79
C SER A 295 20.07 -14.62 18.98
N ARG A 296 20.65 -15.83 19.06
CA ARG A 296 20.15 -17.06 18.48
C ARG A 296 18.79 -17.41 19.10
N ASN A 297 17.78 -17.65 18.26
CA ASN A 297 17.02 -18.90 18.24
C ASN A 297 15.88 -18.79 17.23
N PHE A 298 16.01 -19.43 16.06
CA PHE A 298 14.92 -20.17 15.42
C PHE A 298 15.56 -21.17 14.42
N ARG A 299 15.45 -22.45 14.76
CA ARG A 299 15.77 -23.58 13.88
C ARG A 299 14.57 -23.82 12.95
N ASN A 300 14.77 -23.79 11.63
CA ASN A 300 14.48 -24.91 10.70
C ASN A 300 14.25 -24.46 9.23
N ASN A 301 14.91 -25.21 8.32
CA ASN A 301 14.69 -25.40 6.87
C ASN A 301 15.27 -24.38 5.84
N PRO A 302 16.40 -24.72 5.16
CA PRO A 302 17.01 -23.92 4.12
C PRO A 302 16.70 -24.47 2.71
N ILE A 303 15.53 -24.13 2.14
CA ILE A 303 15.29 -24.31 0.68
C ILE A 303 14.59 -23.07 0.06
N TRP A 304 14.06 -22.15 0.87
CA TRP A 304 13.26 -21.03 0.38
C TRP A 304 14.02 -19.74 0.04
N LEU A 305 15.35 -19.70 0.20
CA LEU A 305 16.13 -18.48 -0.07
C LEU A 305 16.67 -18.35 -1.50
N HIS A 306 16.66 -19.41 -2.32
CA HIS A 306 17.46 -19.39 -3.56
C HIS A 306 16.74 -18.84 -4.81
N ARG A 307 15.48 -18.39 -4.70
CA ARG A 307 14.71 -17.86 -5.86
C ARG A 307 14.28 -16.39 -5.76
N LYS A 308 14.50 -15.70 -4.64
CA LYS A 308 14.19 -14.26 -4.51
C LYS A 308 15.36 -13.33 -4.85
N TYR A 309 16.60 -13.83 -4.93
CA TYR A 309 17.78 -12.98 -5.16
C TYR A 309 18.30 -12.95 -6.60
N ALA A 310 17.75 -13.79 -7.50
CA ALA A 310 18.24 -13.89 -8.88
C ALA A 310 18.02 -12.62 -9.73
N VAL A 311 17.01 -11.81 -9.42
CA VAL A 311 16.75 -10.53 -10.12
C VAL A 311 17.61 -9.40 -9.56
N ILE A 312 18.00 -9.50 -8.29
CA ILE A 312 18.82 -8.49 -7.60
C ILE A 312 20.29 -8.62 -8.02
N ASP A 313 20.79 -9.85 -8.21
CA ASP A 313 22.18 -10.07 -8.67
C ASP A 313 22.40 -9.63 -10.13
N PHE A 314 21.38 -9.76 -11.01
CA PHE A 314 21.49 -9.34 -12.41
C PHE A 314 21.59 -7.81 -12.57
N LEU A 315 20.98 -7.05 -11.66
CA LEU A 315 21.08 -5.58 -11.62
C LEU A 315 22.33 -5.08 -10.88
N TRP A 316 23.03 -5.95 -10.14
CA TRP A 316 24.19 -5.57 -9.31
C TRP A 316 25.55 -5.83 -9.98
N SER A 317 25.67 -6.78 -10.92
CA SER A 317 26.95 -7.06 -11.59
C SER A 317 27.46 -5.96 -12.54
N GLY A 318 26.68 -4.90 -12.82
CA GLY A 318 27.04 -3.85 -13.78
C GLY A 318 27.65 -2.55 -13.23
N LEU A 319 27.58 -2.25 -11.93
CA LEU A 319 27.87 -0.90 -11.41
C LEU A 319 28.66 -0.90 -10.11
N SER A 320 29.96 -1.21 -10.22
CA SER A 320 30.94 -1.00 -9.15
C SER A 320 31.22 0.51 -8.97
N GLY A 321 30.69 1.10 -7.90
CA GLY A 321 30.95 2.50 -7.55
C GLY A 321 30.27 2.92 -6.25
N ARG A 322 31.10 3.12 -5.21
CA ARG A 322 30.74 3.60 -3.85
C ARG A 322 29.89 4.87 -3.93
N ASN A 323 28.69 4.87 -3.33
CA ASN A 323 28.07 6.07 -2.76
C ASN A 323 26.94 5.71 -1.78
N SER A 324 27.00 6.30 -0.59
CA SER A 324 26.16 6.05 0.59
C SER A 324 24.67 6.40 0.41
N VAL A 325 24.30 7.00 -0.72
CA VAL A 325 22.91 7.42 -1.03
C VAL A 325 22.07 6.23 -1.54
N LYS A 326 22.71 5.23 -2.16
CA LYS A 326 22.05 4.02 -2.69
C LYS A 326 21.45 3.14 -1.59
N GLY A 327 22.08 3.11 -0.40
CA GLY A 327 21.59 2.33 0.74
C GLY A 327 20.32 2.91 1.37
N ILE A 328 20.17 4.24 1.36
CA ILE A 328 19.01 4.92 1.94
C ILE A 328 17.78 4.72 1.06
N LEU A 329 17.95 4.82 -0.27
CA LEU A 329 16.88 4.55 -1.23
C LEU A 329 16.44 3.08 -1.19
N LEU A 330 17.38 2.14 -1.03
CA LEU A 330 17.06 0.71 -0.90
C LEU A 330 16.35 0.40 0.42
N SER A 331 16.75 1.01 1.53
CA SER A 331 16.03 0.90 2.81
C SER A 331 14.62 1.48 2.72
N PHE A 332 14.42 2.60 2.04
CA PHE A 332 13.08 3.15 1.78
C PHE A 332 12.23 2.24 0.89
N PHE A 333 12.81 1.67 -0.17
CA PHE A 333 12.10 0.76 -1.08
C PHE A 333 11.65 -0.53 -0.39
N ILE A 334 12.50 -1.10 0.47
CA ILE A 334 12.17 -2.31 1.24
C ILE A 334 11.09 -2.01 2.29
N TYR A 335 11.14 -0.85 2.96
CA TYR A 335 10.14 -0.46 3.97
C TYR A 335 8.77 -0.14 3.36
N LEU A 336 8.73 0.41 2.14
CA LEU A 336 7.47 0.74 1.44
C LEU A 336 6.79 -0.50 0.83
N PHE A 337 7.57 -1.46 0.30
CA PHE A 337 7.02 -2.61 -0.42
C PHE A 337 6.88 -3.90 0.41
N PHE A 338 7.48 -3.96 1.60
CA PHE A 338 7.32 -5.09 2.53
C PHE A 338 7.11 -4.61 3.98
N PRO A 339 5.89 -4.18 4.36
CA PRO A 339 5.63 -3.60 5.67
C PRO A 339 5.40 -4.67 6.76
N SER A 340 6.11 -5.81 6.71
CA SER A 340 6.03 -6.83 7.76
C SER A 340 7.33 -7.63 7.87
N PHE A 341 8.13 -7.22 8.85
CA PHE A 341 8.76 -8.13 9.81
C PHE A 341 8.37 -7.68 11.21
#